data_AF-A0A2V9ZAQ9-F1
#
_entry.id   AF-A0A2V9ZAQ9-F1
#
_cell.length_a   1.000
_cell.length_b   1.000
_cell.length_c   1.000
_cell.angle_alpha   90.00
_cell.angle_beta   90.00
_cell.angle_gamma   90.00
#
_symmetry.space_group_name_H-M   'P 1'
#
loop_
_entity.id
_entity.type
_entity.pdbx_description
1 polymer ?
#
loop_
_entity_poly.entity_id
_entity_poly.type
_entity_poly.pdbx_seq_one_letter_code
_entity_poly.pdbx_strand_id
1 'polypeptide(L)' 'MNGIFLPKTRAALLRIAHRMKIEDGTEATILAGTELPLLLRDSESVDIKVLDTTEIHVEAVVDELLR' A
#
# COMPACT_ATOMS: atom_id res chain seq x y z
N MET A 1 10.75 -7.67 -15.31
CA MET A 1 10.20 -6.34 -14.95
C MET A 1 11.38 -5.49 -14.52
N ASN A 2 11.63 -4.32 -15.14
CA ASN A 2 12.90 -3.59 -14.93
C ASN A 2 13.01 -2.83 -13.59
N GLY A 3 12.06 -3.01 -12.65
CA GLY A 3 12.10 -2.40 -11.32
C GLY A 3 12.12 -0.87 -11.30
N ILE A 4 11.70 -0.22 -12.39
CA ILE A 4 11.78 1.24 -12.55
C ILE A 4 10.56 1.88 -11.87
N PHE A 5 10.80 2.54 -10.74
CA PHE A 5 9.79 3.27 -9.99
C PHE A 5 9.97 4.78 -10.17
N LEU A 6 9.12 5.37 -11.02
CA LEU A 6 9.22 6.79 -11.31
C LEU A 6 8.58 7.63 -10.19
N PRO A 7 9.23 8.71 -9.71
CA PRO A 7 8.64 9.62 -8.72
C PRO A 7 7.26 10.14 -9.10
N LYS A 8 7.02 10.38 -10.40
CA LYS A 8 5.70 10.81 -10.92
C LYS A 8 4.59 9.78 -10.68
N THR A 9 4.90 8.49 -10.78
CA THR A 9 3.93 7.41 -10.57
C THR A 9 3.56 7.31 -9.10
N ARG A 10 4.57 7.36 -8.22
CA ARG A 10 4.37 7.44 -6.77
C ARG A 10 3.49 8.62 -6.39
N ALA A 11 3.83 9.83 -6.85
CA ALA A 11 3.03 11.02 -6.57
C ALA A 11 1.59 10.93 -7.09
N ALA A 12 1.37 10.27 -8.24
CA ALA A 12 0.04 10.05 -8.78
C ALA A 12 -0.80 9.10 -7.92
N LEU A 13 -0.23 7.99 -7.47
CA LEU A 13 -0.90 7.04 -6.59
C LEU A 13 -1.24 7.66 -5.23
N LEU A 14 -0.30 8.39 -4.63
CA LEU A 14 -0.52 9.10 -3.36
C LEU A 14 -1.63 10.14 -3.46
N ARG A 15 -1.71 10.88 -4.57
CA ARG A 15 -2.80 11.83 -4.82
C ARG A 15 -4.16 11.14 -4.89
N ILE A 16 -4.23 9.95 -5.50
CA ILE A 16 -5.49 9.18 -5.57
C ILE A 16 -5.91 8.76 -4.17
N ALA A 17 -5.01 8.16 -3.39
CA ALA A 17 -5.30 7.71 -2.03
C ALA A 17 -5.70 8.89 -1.11
N HIS A 18 -5.02 10.03 -1.22
CA HIS A 18 -5.34 11.22 -0.45
C HIS A 18 -6.70 11.81 -0.82
N ARG A 19 -7.03 11.82 -2.11
CA ARG A 19 -8.36 12.23 -2.57
C ARG A 19 -9.44 11.33 -2.00
N MET A 20 -9.26 10.01 -2.04
CA MET A 20 -10.21 9.06 -1.45
C MET A 20 -10.37 9.26 0.07
N LYS A 21 -9.27 9.57 0.79
CA LYS A 21 -9.35 9.91 2.21
C LYS A 21 -10.21 11.14 2.48
N ILE A 22 -10.01 12.22 1.71
CA ILE A 22 -10.71 13.50 1.90
C ILE A 22 -12.16 13.44 1.42
N GLU A 23 -12.39 12.90 0.22
CA GLU A 23 -13.69 12.95 -0.45
C GLU A 23 -14.61 11.81 0.00
N ASP A 24 -14.06 10.60 0.18
CA ASP A 24 -14.84 9.41 0.51
C ASP A 24 -14.72 9.00 1.99
N GLY A 25 -13.85 9.65 2.76
CA GLY A 25 -13.63 9.35 4.18
C GLY A 25 -12.93 8.01 4.42
N THR A 26 -12.11 7.53 3.48
CA THR A 26 -11.44 6.23 3.64
C THR A 26 -10.44 6.24 4.80
N GLU A 27 -10.57 5.26 5.68
CA GLU A 27 -9.72 5.13 6.88
C GLU A 27 -8.38 4.45 6.56
N ALA A 28 -8.34 3.62 5.51
CA ALA A 28 -7.14 2.92 5.07
C ALA A 28 -7.19 2.59 3.56
N THR A 29 -6.02 2.40 2.97
CA THR A 29 -5.84 1.96 1.57
C THR A 29 -5.24 0.56 1.52
N ILE A 30 -5.88 -0.34 0.77
CA ILE A 30 -5.40 -1.70 0.55
C ILE A 30 -4.35 -1.71 -0.58
N LEU A 31 -3.17 -2.27 -0.31
CA LEU A 31 -2.14 -2.52 -1.32
C LEU A 31 -2.35 -3.92 -1.89
N ALA A 32 -3.08 -4.00 -3.00
CA ALA A 32 -3.54 -5.26 -3.60
C ALA A 32 -2.51 -5.96 -4.52
N GLY A 33 -1.35 -5.33 -4.77
CA GLY A 33 -0.28 -5.88 -5.60
C GLY A 33 1.07 -5.63 -4.96
N THR A 34 1.99 -6.59 -5.10
CA THR A 34 3.30 -6.57 -4.43
C THR A 34 4.21 -5.44 -4.93
N GLU A 35 3.92 -4.85 -6.08
CA GLU A 35 4.63 -3.68 -6.59
C GLU A 35 4.28 -2.40 -5.83
N LEU A 36 3.08 -2.30 -5.25
CA LEU A 36 2.61 -1.09 -4.56
C LEU A 36 3.39 -0.82 -3.26
N PRO A 37 3.63 -1.81 -2.38
CA PRO A 37 4.52 -1.63 -1.23
C PRO A 37 5.92 -1.16 -1.63
N LEU A 38 6.51 -1.72 -2.70
CA LEU A 38 7.83 -1.31 -3.21
C LEU A 38 7.82 0.13 -3.74
N LEU A 39 6.76 0.51 -4.46
CA LEU A 39 6.51 1.85 -4.98
C LEU A 39 6.29 2.90 -3.90
N LEU A 40 5.89 2.49 -2.69
CA LEU A 40 5.47 3.38 -1.60
C LEU A 40 6.39 3.32 -0.38
N ARG A 41 7.39 2.43 -0.35
CA ARG A 41 8.29 2.22 0.81
C ARG A 41 8.93 3.51 1.35
N ASP A 42 9.42 4.39 0.48
CA ASP A 42 10.06 5.66 0.89
C ASP A 42 9.09 6.83 1.12
N SER A 43 7.78 6.60 1.14
CA SER A 43 6.79 7.66 1.40
C SER A 43 6.32 7.68 2.86
N GLU A 44 7.27 7.63 3.79
CA GLU A 44 7.04 7.58 5.25
C GLU A 44 6.24 8.76 5.82
N SER A 45 6.05 9.84 5.04
CA SER A 45 5.30 11.04 5.43
C SER A 45 3.83 11.06 4.97
N VAL A 46 3.30 9.95 4.48
CA VAL A 46 1.92 9.91 3.96
C VAL A 46 0.96 9.70 5.12
N ASP A 47 0.10 10.69 5.37
CA ASP A 47 -1.03 10.63 6.29
C ASP A 47 -2.16 9.72 5.74
N ILE A 48 -1.82 8.50 5.33
CA ILE A 48 -2.75 7.49 4.82
C ILE A 48 -2.29 6.15 5.38
N LYS A 49 -3.16 5.52 6.17
CA LYS A 49 -2.92 4.15 6.64
C LYS A 49 -2.97 3.21 5.45
N VAL A 50 -1.93 2.40 5.28
CA VAL A 50 -1.86 1.36 4.23
C VAL A 50 -1.99 -0.02 4.85
N LEU A 51 -2.61 -0.95 4.12
CA LEU A 51 -2.75 -2.35 4.49
C LEU A 51 -2.09 -3.19 3.38
N ASP A 52 -0.93 -3.77 3.65
CA ASP A 52 -0.28 -4.68 2.71
C ASP A 52 -0.98 -6.04 2.75
N THR A 53 -1.67 -6.38 1.65
CA THR A 53 -2.39 -7.65 1.57
C THR A 53 -1.46 -8.84 1.59
N THR A 54 -0.23 -8.71 1.09
CA THR A 54 0.75 -9.79 1.09
C THR A 54 1.16 -10.11 2.52
N GLU A 55 1.49 -9.08 3.31
CA GLU A 55 1.84 -9.25 4.72
C GLU A 55 0.69 -9.88 5.50
N ILE A 56 -0.52 -9.34 5.37
CA ILE A 56 -1.72 -9.85 6.07
C ILE A 56 -1.99 -11.33 5.71
N HIS A 57 -1.88 -11.70 4.43
CA HIS A 57 -2.11 -13.09 4.02
C HIS A 57 -0.99 -14.02 4.53
N VAL A 58 0.27 -13.59 4.48
CA VAL A 58 1.39 -14.40 4.98
C VAL A 58 1.27 -14.60 6.50
N GLU A 59 0.94 -13.56 7.26
CA GLU A 59 0.69 -13.67 8.70
C GLU A 59 -0.43 -14.68 8.99
N ALA A 60 -1.57 -14.57 8.32
CA ALA A 60 -2.68 -15.50 8.50
C ALA A 60 -2.31 -16.95 8.15
N VAL A 61 -1.50 -17.16 7.12
CA VAL A 61 -1.01 -18.49 6.74
C VAL A 61 -0.07 -19.05 7.82
N VAL A 62 0.85 -18.26 8.33
CA VAL A 62 1.78 -18.70 9.39
C VAL A 62 1.03 -19.02 10.68
N ASP A 63 0.06 -18.19 11.06
CA ASP A 63 -0.78 -18.42 12.23
C ASP A 63 -1.55 -19.73 12.13
N GLU A 64 -2.11 -20.04 10.95
CA GLU A 64 -2.81 -21.30 10.72
C GLU A 64 -1.86 -22.51 10.75
N LEU A 65 -0.62 -22.38 10.27
CA LEU A 65 0.37 -23.45 10.31
C LEU A 65 0.87 -23.77 11.73
N LEU A 66 0.79 -22.81 12.65
CA LEU A 66 1.23 -22.93 14.04
C LEU A 66 0.10 -23.32 15.02
N ARG A 67 -1.13 -23.46 14.51
CA ARG A 67 -2.32 -23.80 15.28
C ARG A 67 -2.37 -25.29 15.66
#